data_AF-A0A661CWT5-F1
#
_entry.id   AF-A0A661CWT5-F1
#
_cell.length_a   1.000
_cell.length_b   1.000
_cell.length_c   1.000
_cell.angle_alpha   90.00
_cell.angle_beta   90.00
_cell.angle_gamma   90.00
#
_symmetry.space_group_name_H-M   'P 1'
#
loop_
_entity.id
_entity.type
_entity.pdbx_description
1 polymer ?
#
loop_
_entity_poly.entity_id
_entity_poly.type
_entity_poly.pdbx_seq_one_letter_code
_entity_poly.pdbx_strand_id
1 'polypeptide(L)'
;MINFPPIPLAKINLGLQSLCQTKEQLISLLEEFAGRFSQVREVLQERCHLASRNVESMVAVIKPDIAMLDEVPMHGWDNDWYHDSDDEVNILQLRLRLENLLAQGSANDVVELGEELLAAGSRRVEMGPDSELVEEIAQCMKVVFQALPQSSLSTVEQMFWTIDKELADGYALCERSDVFWERTFTKGDWSSVADIFIKRIK
;
A
#
# COMPACT_ATOMS: atom_id res chain seq x y z
N MET A 1 -5.78 32.63 -4.02
CA MET A 1 -6.21 31.35 -3.41
C MET A 1 -5.65 31.30 -2.00
N ILE A 2 -6.51 31.16 -1.00
CA ILE A 2 -6.07 31.06 0.40
C ILE A 2 -5.58 29.62 0.59
N ASN A 3 -4.26 29.46 0.72
CA ASN A 3 -3.63 28.18 0.96
C ASN A 3 -3.86 27.82 2.45
N PHE A 4 -4.81 26.93 2.71
CA PHE A 4 -4.99 26.40 4.06
C PHE A 4 -3.91 25.34 4.29
N PRO A 5 -3.04 25.50 5.30
CA PRO A 5 -2.03 24.50 5.60
C PRO A 5 -2.72 23.17 5.95
N PRO A 6 -2.14 22.01 5.56
CA PRO A 6 -2.69 20.72 5.89
C PRO A 6 -2.86 20.61 7.40
N ILE A 7 -4.09 20.38 7.85
CA ILE A 7 -4.39 20.22 9.27
C ILE A 7 -3.77 18.90 9.69
N PRO A 8 -2.90 18.88 10.72
CA PRO A 8 -2.31 17.63 11.21
C PRO A 8 -3.40 16.62 11.57
N LEU A 9 -3.24 15.36 11.14
CA LEU A 9 -4.20 14.28 11.43
C LEU A 9 -4.50 14.17 12.93
N ALA A 10 -3.54 14.48 13.80
CA ALA A 10 -3.74 14.55 15.25
C ALA A 10 -4.74 15.64 15.71
N LYS A 11 -4.76 16.81 15.04
CA LYS A 11 -5.75 17.87 15.32
C LYS A 11 -7.13 17.52 14.76
N ILE A 12 -7.19 16.83 13.63
CA ILE A 12 -8.45 16.26 13.09
C ILE A 12 -9.01 15.24 14.09
N ASN A 13 -8.16 14.36 14.63
CA ASN A 13 -8.57 13.33 15.59
C ASN A 13 -9.08 13.94 16.91
N LEU A 14 -8.42 14.98 17.44
CA LEU A 14 -8.90 15.74 18.60
C LEU A 14 -10.22 16.48 18.33
N GLY A 15 -10.38 17.05 17.13
CA GLY A 15 -11.63 17.66 16.69
C GLY A 15 -12.78 16.65 16.61
N LEU A 16 -12.53 15.48 16.03
CA LEU A 16 -13.50 14.38 15.93
C LEU A 16 -13.82 13.74 17.29
N GLN A 17 -12.86 13.66 18.21
CA GLN A 17 -13.10 13.17 19.58
C GLN A 17 -13.85 14.19 20.45
N SER A 18 -13.70 15.49 20.18
CA SER A 18 -14.46 16.55 20.86
C SER A 18 -15.90 16.69 20.36
N LEU A 19 -16.16 16.16 19.16
CA LEU A 19 -17.48 15.98 18.59
C LEU A 19 -18.03 14.68 19.13
N CYS A 20 -18.80 14.71 20.23
CA CYS A 20 -19.61 13.57 20.71
C CYS A 20 -20.69 13.21 19.68
N GLN A 21 -20.28 12.75 18.49
CA GLN A 21 -21.18 12.45 17.39
C GLN A 21 -21.82 11.10 17.58
N THR A 22 -23.14 11.05 17.44
CA THR A 22 -23.84 9.77 17.33
C THR A 22 -23.56 9.15 15.97
N LYS A 23 -23.82 7.85 15.83
CA LYS A 23 -23.64 7.12 14.55
C LYS A 23 -24.35 7.83 13.40
N GLU A 24 -25.54 8.37 13.65
CA GLU A 24 -26.37 9.08 12.67
C GLU A 24 -25.72 10.40 12.22
N GLN A 25 -25.07 11.11 13.12
CA GLN A 25 -24.37 12.36 12.81
C GLN A 25 -23.10 12.10 11.99
N LEU A 26 -22.39 11.00 12.25
CA LEU A 26 -21.24 10.59 11.47
C LEU A 26 -21.65 10.18 10.04
N ILE A 27 -22.77 9.45 9.89
CA ILE A 27 -23.31 9.07 8.58
C ILE A 27 -23.68 10.31 7.77
N SER A 28 -24.43 11.25 8.37
CA SER A 28 -24.83 12.51 7.71
C SER A 28 -23.63 13.34 7.25
N LEU A 29 -22.58 13.40 8.07
CA LEU A 29 -21.34 14.10 7.72
C LEU A 29 -20.62 13.42 6.54
N LEU A 30 -20.55 12.09 6.53
CA LEU A 30 -19.96 11.34 5.42
C LEU A 30 -20.77 11.47 4.13
N GLU A 31 -22.10 11.50 4.20
CA GLU A 31 -22.99 11.76 3.07
C GLU A 31 -22.77 13.18 2.51
N GLU A 32 -22.64 14.18 3.36
CA GLU A 32 -22.33 15.55 2.93
C GLU A 32 -20.98 15.59 2.20
N PHE A 33 -19.94 14.96 2.76
CA PHE A 33 -18.63 14.92 2.12
C PHE A 33 -18.63 14.13 0.81
N ALA A 34 -19.34 13.00 0.74
CA ALA A 34 -19.51 12.22 -0.50
C ALA A 34 -20.34 12.97 -1.56
N GLY A 35 -21.24 13.85 -1.13
CA GLY A 35 -21.97 14.76 -2.01
C GLY A 35 -21.07 15.85 -2.59
N ARG A 36 -20.11 16.35 -1.80
CA ARG A 36 -19.24 17.49 -2.15
C ARG A 36 -17.93 17.10 -2.82
N PHE A 37 -17.41 15.90 -2.57
CA PHE A 37 -16.12 15.43 -3.05
C PHE A 37 -16.26 14.03 -3.67
N SER A 38 -16.02 13.90 -4.99
CA SER A 38 -16.13 12.63 -5.73
C SER A 38 -15.18 11.57 -5.18
N GLN A 39 -13.94 11.95 -4.84
CA GLN A 39 -12.95 11.07 -4.23
C GLN A 39 -13.45 10.42 -2.92
N VAL A 40 -14.18 11.16 -2.08
CA VAL A 40 -14.75 10.60 -0.85
C VAL A 40 -15.87 9.60 -1.17
N ARG A 41 -16.69 9.90 -2.17
CA ARG A 41 -17.73 8.97 -2.65
C ARG A 41 -17.12 7.69 -3.19
N GLU A 42 -16.11 7.79 -4.04
CA GLU A 42 -15.40 6.64 -4.61
C GLU A 42 -14.79 5.76 -3.51
N VAL A 43 -14.08 6.35 -2.55
CA VAL A 43 -13.51 5.63 -1.40
C VAL A 43 -14.61 4.93 -0.57
N LEU A 44 -15.75 5.57 -0.33
CA LEU A 44 -16.85 4.98 0.43
C LEU A 44 -17.54 3.85 -0.35
N GLN A 45 -17.81 4.05 -1.64
CA GLN A 45 -18.39 3.02 -2.52
C GLN A 45 -17.47 1.81 -2.62
N GLU A 46 -16.17 2.05 -2.82
CA GLU A 46 -15.14 1.03 -2.80
C GLU A 46 -15.17 0.25 -1.47
N ARG A 47 -15.15 0.94 -0.32
CA ARG A 47 -15.22 0.28 0.99
C ARG A 47 -16.48 -0.57 1.17
N CYS A 48 -17.64 -0.07 0.73
CA CYS A 48 -18.89 -0.85 0.75
C CYS A 48 -18.81 -2.06 -0.18
N HIS A 49 -18.23 -1.91 -1.36
CA HIS A 49 -18.12 -2.97 -2.35
C HIS A 49 -17.11 -4.04 -1.92
N LEU A 50 -15.94 -3.64 -1.38
CA LEU A 50 -14.92 -4.53 -0.85
C LEU A 50 -15.40 -5.29 0.39
N ALA A 51 -16.20 -4.66 1.27
CA ALA A 51 -16.81 -5.36 2.40
C ALA A 51 -17.77 -6.49 1.98
N SER A 52 -18.23 -6.50 0.73
CA SER A 52 -19.14 -7.51 0.18
C SER A 52 -18.48 -8.54 -0.76
N ARG A 53 -17.20 -8.37 -1.11
CA ARG A 53 -16.49 -9.22 -2.08
C ARG A 53 -15.70 -10.35 -1.42
N ASN A 54 -15.61 -11.49 -2.10
CA ASN A 54 -14.72 -12.59 -1.72
C ASN A 54 -13.27 -12.30 -2.16
N VAL A 55 -12.31 -12.83 -1.42
CA VAL A 55 -10.85 -12.69 -1.59
C VAL A 55 -10.40 -12.88 -3.05
N GLU A 56 -10.84 -13.95 -3.71
CA GLU A 56 -10.47 -14.24 -5.11
C GLU A 56 -10.84 -13.10 -6.07
N SER A 57 -12.01 -12.50 -5.86
CA SER A 57 -12.49 -11.39 -6.70
C SER A 57 -11.73 -10.10 -6.48
N MET A 58 -11.11 -9.92 -5.31
CA MET A 58 -10.27 -8.77 -5.01
C MET A 58 -8.88 -8.93 -5.61
N VAL A 59 -8.27 -10.11 -5.48
CA VAL A 59 -6.98 -10.42 -6.13
C VAL A 59 -7.08 -10.22 -7.65
N ALA A 60 -8.18 -10.68 -8.27
CA ALA A 60 -8.42 -10.51 -9.71
C ALA A 60 -8.54 -9.04 -10.18
N VAL A 61 -8.87 -8.11 -9.28
CA VAL A 61 -8.96 -6.67 -9.57
C VAL A 61 -7.64 -5.96 -9.28
N ILE A 62 -6.92 -6.39 -8.24
CA ILE A 62 -5.64 -5.79 -7.87
C ILE A 62 -4.53 -6.12 -8.88
N LYS A 63 -4.49 -7.36 -9.41
CA LYS A 63 -3.43 -7.76 -10.36
C LYS A 63 -3.39 -6.86 -11.61
N PRO A 64 -4.51 -6.53 -12.27
CA PRO A 64 -4.53 -5.53 -13.34
C PRO A 64 -4.02 -4.15 -12.94
N ASP A 65 -4.40 -3.64 -11.75
CA ASP A 65 -3.91 -2.33 -11.28
C ASP A 65 -2.37 -2.33 -11.14
N ILE A 66 -1.82 -3.41 -10.60
CA ILE A 66 -0.37 -3.60 -10.46
C ILE A 66 0.30 -3.70 -11.84
N ALA A 67 -0.29 -4.41 -12.79
CA ALA A 67 0.25 -4.53 -14.14
C ALA A 67 0.27 -3.17 -14.86
N MET A 68 -0.76 -2.34 -14.65
CA MET A 68 -0.87 -1.02 -15.26
C MET A 68 0.24 -0.05 -14.80
N LEU A 69 0.84 -0.27 -13.61
CA LEU A 69 2.04 0.47 -13.19
C LEU A 69 3.21 0.32 -14.17
N ASP A 70 3.31 -0.83 -14.82
CA ASP A 70 4.38 -1.16 -15.78
C ASP A 70 4.07 -0.63 -17.19
N GLU A 71 2.80 -0.34 -17.49
CA GLU A 71 2.33 -0.02 -18.84
C GLU A 71 2.33 1.47 -19.17
N VAL A 72 2.24 2.37 -18.18
CA VAL A 72 2.15 3.82 -18.44
C VAL A 72 3.48 4.31 -19.02
N PRO A 73 3.54 4.66 -20.32
CA PRO A 73 4.76 5.15 -20.94
C PRO A 73 5.08 6.53 -20.38
N MET A 74 6.36 6.85 -20.27
CA MET A 74 6.82 8.23 -20.16
C MET A 74 6.14 9.03 -21.27
N HIS A 75 5.17 9.89 -20.94
CA HIS A 75 4.80 10.95 -21.85
C HIS A 75 6.07 11.76 -22.08
N GLY A 76 6.65 11.59 -23.26
CA GLY A 76 7.87 12.29 -23.67
C GLY A 76 7.68 13.78 -23.42
N TRP A 77 8.78 14.45 -23.05
CA TRP A 77 8.88 15.84 -22.60
C TRP A 77 8.30 16.94 -23.53
N ASP A 78 7.47 16.59 -24.51
CA ASP A 78 6.94 17.49 -25.53
C ASP A 78 5.41 17.66 -25.54
N ASN A 79 4.64 17.03 -24.65
CA ASN A 79 3.21 17.31 -24.56
C ASN A 79 2.85 17.96 -23.21
N ASP A 80 2.83 19.29 -23.25
CA ASP A 80 1.72 20.12 -22.78
C ASP A 80 0.38 19.36 -23.02
N TRP A 81 -0.67 19.62 -22.25
CA TRP A 81 -1.99 18.93 -22.28
C TRP A 81 -2.16 17.79 -21.26
N TYR A 82 -2.74 18.19 -20.11
CA TYR A 82 -3.71 17.42 -19.33
C TYR A 82 -4.44 16.37 -20.19
N HIS A 83 -4.23 15.10 -19.89
CA HIS A 83 -5.10 14.02 -20.32
C HIS A 83 -5.78 13.39 -19.09
N ASP A 84 -7.03 12.98 -19.32
CA ASP A 84 -8.02 12.43 -18.40
C ASP A 84 -7.43 11.59 -17.28
N SER A 85 -7.91 11.82 -16.06
CA SER A 85 -7.54 11.12 -14.82
C SER A 85 -7.94 9.63 -14.77
N ASP A 86 -8.40 9.05 -15.90
CA ASP A 86 -8.88 7.67 -15.98
C ASP A 86 -7.77 6.66 -16.34
N ASP A 87 -6.64 7.11 -16.91
CA ASP A 87 -5.51 6.25 -17.32
C ASP A 87 -4.35 6.22 -16.29
N GLU A 88 -4.53 6.84 -15.12
CA GLU A 88 -3.54 6.87 -14.05
C GLU A 88 -3.90 5.85 -12.96
N VAL A 89 -2.96 4.99 -12.58
CA VAL A 89 -3.21 3.99 -11.53
C VAL A 89 -3.48 4.70 -10.21
N ASN A 90 -4.68 4.50 -9.66
CA ASN A 90 -5.04 5.06 -8.36
C ASN A 90 -4.37 4.24 -7.23
N ILE A 91 -3.13 4.62 -6.89
CA ILE A 91 -2.31 3.94 -5.86
C ILE A 91 -3.00 3.96 -4.49
N LEU A 92 -3.77 5.01 -4.19
CA LEU A 92 -4.57 5.07 -2.98
C LEU A 92 -5.62 3.94 -2.92
N GLN A 93 -6.34 3.69 -4.02
CA GLN A 93 -7.30 2.59 -4.10
C GLN A 93 -6.60 1.23 -4.00
N LEU A 94 -5.45 1.07 -4.68
CA LEU A 94 -4.63 -0.14 -4.57
C LEU A 94 -4.27 -0.44 -3.10
N ARG A 95 -3.79 0.57 -2.36
CA ARG A 95 -3.50 0.43 -0.93
C ARG A 95 -4.71 -0.01 -0.13
N LEU A 96 -5.87 0.63 -0.34
CA LEU A 96 -7.11 0.29 0.38
C LEU A 96 -7.56 -1.14 0.10
N ARG A 97 -7.37 -1.63 -1.13
CA ARG A 97 -7.68 -3.01 -1.53
C ARG A 97 -6.76 -4.02 -0.82
N LEU A 98 -5.45 -3.71 -0.72
CA LEU A 98 -4.49 -4.53 0.04
C LEU A 98 -4.80 -4.55 1.55
N GLU A 99 -5.12 -3.40 2.14
CA GLU A 99 -5.53 -3.30 3.54
C GLU A 99 -6.78 -4.14 3.83
N ASN A 100 -7.72 -4.17 2.89
CA ASN A 100 -8.94 -4.95 3.02
C ASN A 100 -8.66 -6.45 2.92
N LEU A 101 -7.82 -6.91 1.97
CA LEU A 101 -7.38 -8.31 1.91
C LEU A 101 -6.74 -8.75 3.22
N LEU A 102 -5.88 -7.90 3.79
CA LEU A 102 -5.26 -8.16 5.09
C LEU A 102 -6.30 -8.26 6.20
N ALA A 103 -7.28 -7.35 6.24
CA ALA A 103 -8.36 -7.37 7.22
C ALA A 103 -9.25 -8.63 7.12
N GLN A 104 -9.34 -9.25 5.95
CA GLN A 104 -10.02 -10.53 5.73
C GLN A 104 -9.16 -11.76 6.09
N GLY A 105 -7.91 -11.56 6.55
CA GLY A 105 -7.00 -12.65 6.91
C GLY A 105 -6.27 -13.27 5.71
N SER A 106 -6.31 -12.63 4.54
CA SER A 106 -5.69 -13.12 3.30
C SER A 106 -4.22 -12.69 3.19
N ALA A 107 -3.46 -12.93 4.25
CA ALA A 107 -2.08 -12.44 4.37
C ALA A 107 -1.14 -13.00 3.28
N ASN A 108 -1.33 -14.26 2.88
CA ASN A 108 -0.53 -14.87 1.82
C ASN A 108 -0.75 -14.17 0.47
N ASP A 109 -2.02 -13.90 0.13
CA ASP A 109 -2.36 -13.21 -1.12
C ASP A 109 -1.78 -11.79 -1.14
N VAL A 110 -1.79 -11.09 0.00
CA VAL A 110 -1.17 -9.76 0.13
C VAL A 110 0.35 -9.83 -0.05
N VAL A 111 1.02 -10.85 0.48
CA VAL A 111 2.47 -11.05 0.30
C VAL A 111 2.80 -11.36 -1.16
N GLU A 112 2.03 -12.21 -1.83
CA GLU A 112 2.20 -12.52 -3.27
C GLU A 112 2.01 -11.26 -4.13
N LEU A 113 0.92 -10.53 -3.92
CA LEU A 113 0.66 -9.26 -4.62
C LEU A 113 1.74 -8.22 -4.35
N GLY A 114 2.32 -8.22 -3.14
CA GLY A 114 3.44 -7.35 -2.79
C GLY A 114 4.70 -7.61 -3.61
N GLU A 115 4.95 -8.86 -4.02
CA GLU A 115 6.08 -9.17 -4.91
C GLU A 115 5.85 -8.60 -6.32
N GLU A 116 4.64 -8.76 -6.84
CA GLU A 116 4.25 -8.22 -8.15
C GLU A 116 4.31 -6.69 -8.12
N LEU A 117 3.81 -6.06 -7.05
CA LEU A 117 3.83 -4.62 -6.84
C LEU A 117 5.25 -4.07 -6.77
N LEU A 118 6.14 -4.69 -6.00
CA LEU A 118 7.53 -4.22 -5.90
C LEU A 118 8.23 -4.28 -7.25
N ALA A 119 7.99 -5.33 -8.02
CA ALA A 119 8.58 -5.50 -9.34
C ALA A 119 8.05 -4.45 -10.34
N ALA A 120 6.73 -4.25 -10.41
CA ALA A 120 6.12 -3.26 -11.30
C ALA A 120 6.47 -1.82 -10.88
N GLY A 121 6.41 -1.53 -9.58
CA GLY A 121 6.77 -0.23 -9.02
C GLY A 121 8.24 0.14 -9.28
N SER A 122 9.16 -0.80 -9.13
CA SER A 122 10.59 -0.57 -9.44
C SER A 122 10.79 -0.17 -10.89
N ARG A 123 10.15 -0.89 -11.83
CA ARG A 123 10.21 -0.56 -13.27
C ARG A 123 9.60 0.81 -13.56
N ARG A 124 8.46 1.13 -12.95
CA ARG A 124 7.80 2.43 -13.12
C ARG A 124 8.66 3.61 -12.66
N VAL A 125 9.35 3.46 -11.53
CA VAL A 125 10.26 4.49 -11.00
C VAL A 125 11.52 4.59 -11.86
N GLU A 126 12.04 3.47 -12.37
CA GLU A 126 13.16 3.46 -13.32
C GLU A 126 12.85 4.26 -14.60
N MET A 127 11.61 4.16 -15.11
CA MET A 127 11.15 4.91 -16.29
C MET A 127 10.98 6.41 -16.06
N GLY A 128 10.84 6.85 -14.81
CA GLY A 128 10.61 8.25 -14.47
C GLY A 128 10.39 8.43 -12.97
N PRO A 129 11.45 8.76 -12.21
CA PRO A 129 11.35 8.83 -10.76
C PRO A 129 10.56 10.08 -10.36
N ASP A 130 9.38 9.85 -9.79
CA ASP A 130 8.59 10.84 -9.07
C ASP A 130 8.60 10.47 -7.59
N SER A 131 9.09 11.39 -6.75
CA SER A 131 9.16 11.17 -5.30
C SER A 131 7.80 10.94 -4.65
N GLU A 132 6.73 11.51 -5.21
CA GLU A 132 5.37 11.29 -4.69
C GLU A 132 4.94 9.85 -4.96
N LEU A 133 5.12 9.38 -6.20
CA LEU A 133 4.83 8.00 -6.58
C LEU A 133 5.64 6.96 -5.79
N VAL A 134 6.94 7.23 -5.55
CA VAL A 134 7.80 6.37 -4.72
C VAL A 134 7.21 6.22 -3.32
N GLU A 135 6.81 7.32 -2.69
CA GLU A 135 6.20 7.30 -1.36
C GLU A 135 4.85 6.56 -1.36
N GLU A 136 4.01 6.77 -2.36
CA GLU A 136 2.71 6.08 -2.45
C GLU A 136 2.85 4.57 -2.61
N ILE A 137 3.80 4.11 -3.42
CA ILE A 137 4.13 2.69 -3.55
C ILE A 137 4.73 2.15 -2.24
N ALA A 138 5.62 2.91 -1.58
CA ALA A 138 6.17 2.52 -0.29
C ALA A 138 5.07 2.37 0.79
N GLN A 139 4.02 3.20 0.77
CA GLN A 139 2.86 3.04 1.65
C GLN A 139 2.03 1.79 1.31
N CYS A 140 1.98 1.37 0.05
CA CYS A 140 1.39 0.08 -0.30
C CYS A 140 2.25 -1.09 0.21
N MET A 141 3.57 -1.03 0.02
CA MET A 141 4.51 -2.03 0.53
C MET A 141 4.50 -2.14 2.06
N LYS A 142 4.25 -1.05 2.77
CA LYS A 142 4.02 -1.08 4.23
C LYS A 142 2.91 -2.06 4.63
N VAL A 143 1.82 -2.12 3.88
CA VAL A 143 0.71 -3.07 4.12
C VAL A 143 1.19 -4.51 3.93
N VAL A 144 2.05 -4.75 2.93
CA VAL A 144 2.66 -6.06 2.67
C VAL A 144 3.54 -6.48 3.85
N PHE A 145 4.38 -5.59 4.37
CA PHE A 145 5.20 -5.87 5.56
C PHE A 145 4.37 -6.09 6.83
N GLN A 146 3.19 -5.47 6.94
CA GLN A 146 2.21 -5.74 8.01
C GLN A 146 1.49 -7.09 7.84
N ALA A 147 1.32 -7.56 6.60
CA ALA A 147 0.72 -8.85 6.29
C ALA A 147 1.69 -10.01 6.51
N LEU A 148 2.98 -9.82 6.22
CA LEU A 148 4.01 -10.85 6.29
C LEU A 148 4.03 -11.67 7.60
N PRO A 149 3.92 -11.07 8.81
CA PRO A 149 3.79 -11.79 10.08
C PRO A 149 2.65 -12.81 10.15
N GLN A 150 1.58 -12.57 9.39
CA GLN A 150 0.33 -13.35 9.39
C GLN A 150 0.29 -14.37 8.24
N SER A 151 1.34 -14.39 7.40
CA SER A 151 1.48 -15.36 6.31
C SER A 151 1.80 -16.77 6.84
N SER A 152 1.75 -17.75 5.94
CA SER A 152 2.13 -19.13 6.21
C SER A 152 3.65 -19.36 6.31
N LEU A 153 4.47 -18.34 5.98
CA LEU A 153 5.92 -18.42 6.09
C LEU A 153 6.35 -18.51 7.56
N SER A 154 7.36 -19.33 7.82
CA SER A 154 8.02 -19.37 9.14
C SER A 154 8.71 -18.03 9.44
N THR A 155 8.95 -17.73 10.72
CA THR A 155 9.65 -16.50 11.14
C THR A 155 10.96 -16.28 10.39
N VAL A 156 11.76 -17.33 10.20
CA VAL A 156 13.04 -17.26 9.47
C VAL A 156 12.82 -16.97 7.98
N GLU A 157 11.83 -17.60 7.35
CA GLU A 157 11.47 -17.31 5.96
C GLU A 157 10.96 -15.87 5.79
N GLN A 158 10.16 -15.36 6.73
CA GLN A 158 9.71 -13.97 6.73
C GLN A 158 10.88 -12.99 6.83
N MET A 159 11.79 -13.20 7.80
CA MET A 159 12.99 -12.35 7.95
C MET A 159 13.83 -12.34 6.68
N PHE A 160 14.01 -13.51 6.09
CA PHE A 160 14.80 -13.65 4.89
C PHE A 160 14.13 -13.01 3.67
N TRP A 161 12.81 -13.19 3.54
CA TRP A 161 12.02 -12.52 2.53
C TRP A 161 12.18 -10.99 2.62
N THR A 162 12.06 -10.42 3.81
CA THR A 162 12.22 -8.97 4.02
C THR A 162 13.61 -8.50 3.61
N ILE A 163 14.67 -9.19 4.05
CA ILE A 163 16.06 -8.84 3.69
C ILE A 163 16.27 -8.94 2.18
N ASP A 164 15.77 -10.00 1.53
CA ASP A 164 15.90 -10.18 0.08
C ASP A 164 15.21 -9.03 -0.68
N LYS A 165 14.05 -8.53 -0.21
CA LYS A 165 13.39 -7.37 -0.81
C LYS A 165 14.13 -6.05 -0.55
N GLU A 166 14.59 -5.81 0.68
CA GLU A 166 15.38 -4.62 1.01
C GLU A 166 16.68 -4.54 0.22
N LEU A 167 17.37 -5.66 0.02
CA LEU A 167 18.61 -5.71 -0.76
C LEU A 167 18.37 -5.56 -2.27
N ALA A 168 17.20 -5.98 -2.76
CA ALA A 168 16.81 -5.83 -4.17
C ALA A 168 16.25 -4.42 -4.47
N ASP A 169 15.80 -3.68 -3.46
CA ASP A 169 15.20 -2.36 -3.62
C ASP A 169 16.25 -1.29 -3.95
N GLY A 170 16.20 -0.81 -5.19
CA GLY A 170 17.05 0.30 -5.66
C GLY A 170 16.41 1.69 -5.53
N TYR A 171 15.15 1.78 -5.08
CA TYR A 171 14.32 2.98 -5.21
C TYR A 171 13.62 3.41 -3.92
N ALA A 172 13.98 2.82 -2.78
CA ALA A 172 13.38 3.08 -1.46
C ALA A 172 11.89 2.70 -1.36
N LEU A 173 11.40 1.79 -2.22
CA LEU A 173 10.03 1.26 -2.15
C LEU A 173 9.82 0.37 -0.91
N CYS A 174 10.91 -0.18 -0.37
CA CYS A 174 10.92 -0.97 0.85
C CYS A 174 11.29 -0.17 2.11
N GLU A 175 11.39 1.17 2.06
CA GLU A 175 11.79 2.00 3.22
C GLU A 175 10.86 1.79 4.44
N ARG A 176 9.61 1.36 4.22
CA ARG A 176 8.62 1.08 5.27
C ARG A 176 8.67 -0.36 5.80
N SER A 177 9.77 -1.09 5.57
CA SER A 177 10.00 -2.43 6.14
C SER A 177 10.24 -2.41 7.66
N ASP A 178 10.52 -1.24 8.23
CA ASP A 178 10.65 -0.99 9.66
C ASP A 178 9.49 -1.58 10.47
N VAL A 179 8.25 -1.49 9.95
CA VAL A 179 7.06 -2.07 10.60
C VAL A 179 7.15 -3.58 10.83
N PHE A 180 7.92 -4.31 10.01
CA PHE A 180 8.19 -5.73 10.23
C PHE A 180 9.28 -5.93 11.29
N TRP A 181 10.32 -5.10 11.26
CA TRP A 181 11.48 -5.19 12.15
C TRP A 181 11.25 -4.68 13.58
N GLU A 182 10.20 -3.89 13.82
CA GLU A 182 9.75 -3.48 15.16
C GLU A 182 9.32 -4.66 16.04
N ARG A 183 9.15 -5.86 15.46
CA ARG A 183 8.86 -7.10 16.16
C ARG A 183 10.10 -7.65 16.89
N THR A 184 9.85 -8.49 17.89
CA THR A 184 10.93 -9.20 18.59
C THR A 184 11.25 -10.52 17.89
N PHE A 185 12.54 -10.74 17.64
CA PHE A 185 13.07 -11.99 17.07
C PHE A 185 14.02 -12.64 18.07
N THR A 186 14.01 -13.96 18.12
CA THR A 186 14.89 -14.69 19.04
C THR A 186 16.31 -14.75 18.47
N LYS A 187 17.29 -15.01 19.35
CA LYS A 187 18.66 -15.30 18.92
C LYS A 187 18.73 -16.51 17.97
N GLY A 188 17.84 -17.49 18.13
CA GLY A 188 17.76 -18.66 17.28
C GLY A 188 17.33 -18.32 15.85
N ASP A 189 16.37 -17.41 15.71
CA ASP A 189 15.91 -16.92 14.40
C ASP A 189 17.05 -16.23 13.65
N TRP A 190 17.73 -15.28 14.31
CA TRP A 190 18.89 -14.58 13.74
C TRP A 190 20.05 -15.52 13.39
N SER A 191 20.33 -16.52 14.22
CA SER A 191 21.36 -17.52 13.93
C SER A 191 21.01 -18.31 12.66
N SER A 192 19.74 -18.70 12.50
CA SER A 192 19.27 -19.46 11.34
C SER A 192 19.38 -18.62 10.05
N VAL A 193 19.00 -17.34 10.11
CA VAL A 193 19.16 -16.41 8.99
C VAL A 193 20.63 -16.28 8.59
N ALA A 194 21.54 -16.10 9.56
CA ALA A 194 22.97 -16.01 9.29
C ALA A 194 23.53 -17.28 8.63
N ASP A 195 23.12 -18.46 9.11
CA ASP A 195 23.54 -19.74 8.53
C ASP A 195 23.09 -19.89 7.06
N ILE A 196 21.90 -19.39 6.71
CA ILE A 196 21.40 -19.38 5.33
C ILE A 196 22.25 -18.44 4.46
N PHE A 197 22.56 -17.22 4.94
CA PHE A 197 23.41 -16.29 4.19
C PHE A 197 24.83 -16.84 3.96
N ILE A 198 25.43 -17.48 4.96
CA ILE A 198 26.75 -18.12 4.82
C ILE A 198 26.74 -19.18 3.72
N LYS A 199 25.64 -19.92 3.55
CA LYS A 199 25.51 -20.90 2.46
C LYS A 199 25.36 -20.25 1.08
N ARG A 200 24.71 -19.09 0.96
CA ARG A 200 24.54 -18.38 -0.31
C ARG A 200 25.82 -17.74 -0.85
N ILE A 201 26.76 -17.38 0.04
CA ILE A 201 28.00 -16.69 -0.33
C ILE A 201 29.12 -17.69 -0.73
N LYS A 202 28.93 -18.99 -0.47
CA LYS A 202 29.86 -20.06 -0.83
C LYS A 202 29.49 -20.69 -2.17
#